data_AF-A0A9W9N7X5-F1
#
_entry.id   AF-A0A9W9N7X5-F1
#
_cell.length_a   1.000
_cell.length_b   1.000
_cell.length_c   1.000
_cell.angle_alpha   90.00
_cell.angle_beta   90.00
_cell.angle_gamma   90.00
#
_symmetry.space_group_name_H-M   'P 1'
#
loop_
_entity.id
_entity.type
_entity.pdbx_description
1 polymer ?
#
loop_
_entity_poly.entity_id
_entity_poly.type
_entity_poly.pdbx_seq_one_letter_code
_entity_poly.pdbx_strand_id
1 'polypeptide(L)'
;MADSKPVFSPACPIPYVFQPAERIQQLKDYLQTEWGQIQRVNAEALIRMYESGELGPRQMGDPHVYLLDGKRVDKTLFEDKAMSANSLKWIEGIYQGMTQGRGIQAII
;
A
#
# COMPACT_ATOMS: atom_id res chain seq x y z
N MET A 1 35.51 33.38 26.54
CA MET A 1 34.28 33.37 25.71
C MET A 1 33.78 31.94 25.70
N ALA A 2 32.51 31.71 25.98
CA ALA A 2 31.97 30.38 26.20
C ALA A 2 31.79 29.65 24.85
N ASP A 3 32.53 28.56 24.67
CA ASP A 3 32.35 27.61 23.56
C ASP A 3 30.98 26.92 23.69
N SER A 4 29.96 27.46 23.02
CA SER A 4 28.65 26.84 22.93
C SER A 4 28.73 25.66 21.97
N LYS A 5 28.94 24.45 22.49
CA LYS A 5 28.86 23.21 21.70
C LYS A 5 27.46 23.07 21.08
N PRO A 6 27.33 22.65 19.82
CA PRO A 6 26.03 22.44 19.19
C PRO A 6 25.30 21.28 19.89
N VAL A 7 24.08 21.54 20.35
CA VAL A 7 23.18 20.52 20.89
C VAL A 7 22.50 19.84 19.71
N PHE A 8 22.93 18.62 19.39
CA PHE A 8 22.23 17.78 18.42
C PHE A 8 21.00 17.18 19.08
N SER A 9 19.81 17.62 18.67
CA SER A 9 18.58 16.86 18.93
C SER A 9 18.57 15.65 18.00
N PRO A 10 18.34 14.42 18.49
CA PRO A 10 18.16 13.28 17.60
C PRO A 10 16.97 13.56 16.68
N ALA A 11 17.16 13.36 15.38
CA ALA A 11 16.06 13.36 14.43
C ALA A 11 15.21 12.11 14.72
N CYS A 12 14.09 12.27 15.43
CA CYS A 12 13.06 11.24 15.47
C CYS A 12 12.29 11.32 14.14
N PRO A 13 12.45 10.36 13.21
CA PRO A 13 11.68 10.38 11.98
C PRO A 13 10.21 10.20 12.33
N ILE A 14 9.34 11.08 11.82
CA ILE A 14 7.90 10.88 11.90
C ILE A 14 7.58 9.65 11.04
N PRO A 15 6.96 8.58 11.59
CA PRO A 15 6.66 7.40 10.82
C PRO A 15 5.68 7.77 9.68
N TYR A 16 5.95 7.30 8.47
CA TYR A 16 5.04 7.48 7.36
C TYR A 16 3.79 6.62 7.59
N VAL A 17 2.65 7.28 7.82
CA VAL A 17 1.35 6.66 8.00
C VAL A 17 0.48 6.96 6.79
N PHE A 18 0.03 5.91 6.12
CA PHE A 18 -0.86 5.92 5.00
C PHE A 18 -2.30 6.09 5.47
N GLN A 19 -2.91 7.23 5.15
CA GLN A 19 -4.26 7.54 5.62
C GLN A 19 -5.32 6.86 4.73
N PRO A 20 -6.40 6.29 5.32
CA PRO A 20 -7.44 5.61 4.55
C PRO A 20 -8.07 6.50 3.47
N ALA A 21 -8.35 7.77 3.78
CA ALA A 21 -8.96 8.71 2.83
C ALA A 21 -8.09 8.95 1.59
N GLU A 22 -6.79 9.15 1.79
CA GLU A 22 -5.82 9.33 0.69
C GLU A 22 -5.73 8.06 -0.15
N ARG A 23 -5.68 6.89 0.50
CA ARG A 23 -5.63 5.61 -0.21
C ARG A 23 -6.90 5.33 -1.00
N ILE A 24 -8.07 5.58 -0.43
CA ILE A 24 -9.34 5.45 -1.14
C ILE A 24 -9.32 6.30 -2.41
N GLN A 25 -8.84 7.54 -2.34
CA GLN A 25 -8.74 8.39 -3.53
C GLN A 25 -7.77 7.81 -4.56
N GLN A 26 -6.57 7.36 -4.14
CA GLN A 26 -5.62 6.71 -5.05
C GLN A 26 -6.20 5.46 -5.72
N LEU A 27 -7.00 4.66 -5.02
CA LEU A 27 -7.66 3.50 -5.58
C LEU A 27 -8.76 3.91 -6.59
N LYS A 28 -9.52 4.96 -6.29
CA LYS A 28 -10.52 5.53 -7.22
C LYS A 28 -9.88 6.09 -8.50
N ASP A 29 -8.73 6.73 -8.36
CA ASP A 29 -7.94 7.23 -9.49
C ASP A 29 -7.31 6.08 -10.28
N TYR A 30 -6.76 5.07 -9.58
CA TYR A 30 -6.21 3.87 -10.19
C TYR A 30 -7.26 3.14 -11.02
N LEU A 31 -8.50 3.04 -10.53
CA LEU A 31 -9.63 2.48 -11.26
C LEU A 31 -9.92 3.20 -12.59
N GLN A 32 -9.47 4.44 -12.81
CA GLN A 32 -9.63 5.10 -14.11
C GLN A 32 -8.64 4.60 -15.18
N THR A 33 -7.62 3.83 -14.79
CA THR A 33 -6.62 3.27 -15.70
C THR A 33 -7.02 1.89 -16.23
N GLU A 34 -6.48 1.47 -17.37
CA GLU A 34 -6.73 0.12 -17.92
C GLU A 34 -6.32 -0.99 -16.94
N TRP A 35 -5.18 -0.82 -16.26
CA TRP A 35 -4.72 -1.74 -15.22
C TRP A 35 -5.67 -1.78 -14.02
N GLY A 36 -6.20 -0.63 -13.61
CA GLY A 36 -7.21 -0.55 -12.56
C GLY A 36 -8.52 -1.22 -12.96
N GLN A 37 -8.90 -1.14 -14.23
CA GLN A 37 -10.07 -1.85 -14.74
C GLN A 37 -9.88 -3.37 -14.68
N ILE A 38 -8.69 -3.88 -15.01
CA ILE A 38 -8.36 -5.32 -14.85
C ILE A 38 -8.46 -5.73 -13.37
N GLN A 39 -7.93 -4.91 -12.45
CA GLN A 39 -7.92 -5.17 -11.01
C GLN A 39 -9.16 -4.66 -10.26
N ARG A 40 -10.24 -4.30 -10.98
CA ARG A 40 -11.39 -3.59 -10.43
C ARG A 40 -11.96 -4.29 -9.19
N VAL A 41 -12.10 -5.61 -9.25
CA VAL A 41 -12.65 -6.42 -8.15
C VAL A 41 -11.84 -6.30 -6.86
N ASN A 42 -10.50 -6.25 -6.95
CA ASN A 42 -9.62 -6.11 -5.80
C ASN A 42 -9.57 -4.67 -5.29
N ALA A 43 -9.49 -3.69 -6.20
CA ALA A 43 -9.45 -2.28 -5.83
C ALA A 43 -10.75 -1.83 -5.16
N GLU A 44 -11.92 -2.24 -5.67
CA GLU A 44 -13.21 -1.95 -5.04
C GLU A 44 -13.35 -2.63 -3.67
N ALA A 45 -12.86 -3.87 -3.52
CA ALA A 45 -12.87 -4.55 -2.23
C ALA A 45 -12.01 -3.81 -1.20
N LEU A 46 -10.82 -3.34 -1.59
CA LEU A 46 -9.97 -2.53 -0.71
C LEU A 46 -10.61 -1.21 -0.32
N ILE A 47 -11.24 -0.50 -1.26
CA ILE A 47 -11.99 0.72 -0.95
C ILE A 47 -13.03 0.45 0.13
N ARG A 48 -13.83 -0.62 -0.02
CA ARG A 48 -14.86 -0.98 0.97
C ARG A 48 -14.26 -1.31 2.33
N MET A 49 -13.12 -2.00 2.38
CA MET A 49 -12.44 -2.33 3.63
C MET A 49 -11.90 -1.08 4.34
N TYR A 50 -11.40 -0.08 3.61
CA TYR A 50 -10.99 1.21 4.19
C TYR A 50 -12.21 2.06 4.62
N GLU A 51 -13.27 2.11 3.81
CA GLU A 51 -14.50 2.85 4.11
C GLU A 51 -15.24 2.27 5.33
N SER A 52 -15.22 0.95 5.51
CA SER A 52 -15.81 0.29 6.68
C SER A 52 -14.98 0.39 7.95
N GLY A 53 -13.70 0.78 7.83
CA GLY A 53 -12.73 0.77 8.93
C GLY A 53 -12.17 -0.61 9.25
N GLU A 54 -12.46 -1.65 8.46
CA GLU A 54 -11.78 -2.95 8.57
C GLU A 54 -10.26 -2.79 8.36
N LEU A 55 -9.89 -1.88 7.46
CA LEU A 55 -8.52 -1.39 7.32
C LEU A 55 -8.43 0.04 7.85
N GLY A 56 -7.65 0.19 8.93
CA GLY A 56 -7.29 1.50 9.48
C GLY A 56 -6.12 2.15 8.71
N PRO A 57 -5.59 3.26 9.24
CA PRO A 57 -4.33 3.83 8.77
C PRO A 57 -3.21 2.80 8.85
N ARG A 58 -2.33 2.81 7.85
CA ARG A 58 -1.27 1.78 7.74
C ARG A 58 0.12 2.39 7.82
N GLN A 59 1.05 1.70 8.44
CA GLN A 59 2.41 2.16 8.68
C GLN A 59 3.43 1.10 8.25
N MET A 60 4.70 1.52 8.18
CA MET A 60 5.78 0.59 7.87
C MET A 60 5.84 -0.51 8.93
N GLY A 61 5.90 -1.77 8.48
CA GLY A 61 5.91 -2.95 9.35
C GLY A 61 4.54 -3.55 9.62
N ASP A 62 3.45 -2.89 9.20
CA ASP A 62 2.12 -3.52 9.27
C ASP A 62 2.05 -4.76 8.38
N PRO A 63 1.32 -5.80 8.81
CA PRO A 63 1.10 -6.98 7.99
C PRO A 63 0.50 -6.63 6.63
N HIS A 64 0.96 -7.31 5.59
CA HIS A 64 0.34 -7.21 4.26
C HIS A 64 -1.12 -7.70 4.30
N VAL A 65 -1.95 -7.09 3.46
CA VAL A 65 -3.31 -7.56 3.21
C VAL A 65 -3.30 -8.20 1.83
N TYR A 66 -3.69 -9.47 1.79
CA TYR A 66 -3.71 -10.27 0.59
C TYR A 66 -5.16 -10.38 0.10
N LEU A 67 -5.39 -10.03 -1.17
CA LEU A 67 -6.68 -10.24 -1.81
C LEU A 67 -6.55 -11.17 -3.01
N LEU A 68 -7.57 -12.00 -3.17
CA LEU A 68 -7.81 -12.85 -4.32
C LEU A 68 -9.24 -12.61 -4.80
N ASP A 69 -9.40 -12.10 -6.02
CA ASP A 69 -10.71 -11.88 -6.65
C ASP A 69 -11.68 -11.09 -5.72
N GLY A 70 -11.17 -10.07 -5.04
CA GLY A 70 -11.91 -9.19 -4.12
C GLY A 70 -12.09 -9.75 -2.70
N LYS A 71 -11.58 -10.95 -2.40
CA LYS A 71 -11.68 -11.55 -1.06
C LYS A 71 -10.36 -11.47 -0.33
N ARG A 72 -10.40 -11.02 0.92
CA ARG A 72 -9.25 -11.09 1.83
C ARG A 72 -8.95 -12.54 2.16
N VAL A 73 -7.67 -12.91 2.07
CA VAL A 73 -7.18 -14.25 2.39
C VAL A 73 -5.93 -14.17 3.25
N ASP A 74 -5.53 -15.30 3.82
CA ASP A 74 -4.20 -15.45 4.41
C ASP A 74 -3.11 -15.61 3.33
N LYS A 75 -1.86 -15.45 3.76
CA LYS A 75 -0.69 -15.57 2.89
C LYS A 75 -0.55 -16.97 2.27
N THR A 76 -0.90 -18.01 3.01
CA THR A 76 -0.72 -19.40 2.56
C THR A 76 -1.65 -19.71 1.39
N LEU A 77 -2.92 -19.30 1.47
CA LEU A 77 -3.85 -19.36 0.34
C LEU A 77 -3.42 -18.47 -0.81
N PHE A 78 -2.90 -17.28 -0.52
CA PHE A 78 -2.40 -16.37 -1.55
C PHE A 78 -1.23 -16.95 -2.36
N GLU A 79 -0.36 -17.71 -1.72
CA GLU A 79 0.83 -18.35 -2.32
C GLU A 79 0.56 -19.75 -2.90
N ASP A 80 -0.67 -20.26 -2.75
CA ASP A 80 -1.02 -21.60 -3.24
C ASP A 80 -0.87 -21.67 -4.78
N LYS A 81 -0.06 -22.64 -5.22
CA LYS A 81 0.23 -22.91 -6.63
C LYS A 81 -0.88 -23.71 -7.32
N ALA A 82 -1.79 -24.32 -6.56
CA ALA A 82 -2.97 -24.99 -7.08
C ALA A 82 -4.07 -24.00 -7.50
N MET A 83 -3.90 -22.71 -7.17
CA MET A 83 -4.82 -21.67 -7.58
C MET A 83 -4.89 -21.50 -9.10
N SER A 84 -6.07 -21.12 -9.58
CA SER A 84 -6.28 -20.76 -10.99
C SER A 84 -5.32 -19.66 -11.41
N ALA A 85 -4.67 -19.85 -12.57
CA ALA A 85 -3.82 -18.84 -13.19
C ALA A 85 -4.59 -17.54 -13.53
N ASN A 86 -5.92 -17.61 -13.61
CA ASN A 86 -6.78 -16.47 -13.92
C ASN A 86 -7.20 -15.67 -12.68
N SER A 87 -6.86 -16.11 -11.47
CA SER A 87 -7.22 -15.38 -10.26
C SER A 87 -6.43 -14.08 -10.14
N LEU A 88 -7.14 -12.99 -9.89
CA LEU A 88 -6.56 -11.67 -9.72
C LEU A 88 -6.00 -11.55 -8.30
N LYS A 89 -4.68 -11.44 -8.22
CA LYS A 89 -3.95 -11.29 -6.96
C LYS A 89 -3.67 -9.81 -6.67
N TRP A 90 -3.82 -9.42 -5.41
CA TRP A 90 -3.41 -8.11 -4.91
C TRP A 90 -2.71 -8.25 -3.55
N ILE A 91 -1.62 -7.49 -3.38
CA ILE A 91 -0.94 -7.32 -2.09
C ILE A 91 -0.97 -5.84 -1.75
N GLU A 92 -1.73 -5.51 -0.71
CA GLU A 92 -1.73 -4.17 -0.14
C GLU A 92 -0.66 -4.13 0.97
N GLY A 93 0.31 -3.22 0.84
CA GLY A 93 1.49 -3.11 1.70
C GLY A 93 2.20 -1.77 1.53
N ILE A 94 2.98 -1.36 2.55
CA ILE A 94 3.96 -0.28 2.38
C ILE A 94 5.28 -0.95 1.98
N TYR A 95 5.63 -0.88 0.69
CA TYR A 95 6.88 -1.45 0.17
C TYR A 95 8.08 -0.61 0.61
N GLN A 96 9.10 -1.26 1.17
CA GLN A 96 10.33 -0.64 1.68
C GLN A 96 11.30 -0.14 0.57
N GLY A 97 10.84 -0.05 -0.68
CA GLY A 97 11.68 0.14 -1.88
C GLY A 97 11.60 1.50 -2.59
N MET A 98 11.02 2.56 -1.98
CA MET A 98 11.07 3.91 -2.58
C MET A 98 11.64 4.93 -1.60
N THR A 99 12.95 4.85 -1.39
CA THR A 99 13.79 6.01 -1.12
C THR A 99 13.80 6.94 -2.34
N GLN A 100 13.39 8.19 -2.12
CA GLN A 100 13.86 9.43 -2.76
C GLN A 100 14.10 9.47 -4.28
N GLY A 101 13.38 10.37 -4.95
CA GLY A 101 13.89 11.06 -6.13
C GLY A 101 13.04 10.90 -7.39
N ARG A 102 12.51 12.04 -7.87
CA ARG A 102 12.15 12.38 -9.26
C ARG A 102 12.06 11.25 -10.30
N GLY A 103 10.95 11.28 -11.03
CA GLY A 103 10.96 10.97 -12.47
C GLY A 103 10.11 9.77 -12.83
N ILE A 104 8.94 10.07 -13.39
CA ILE A 104 8.24 9.20 -14.32
C ILE A 104 9.26 8.78 -15.40
N GLN A 105 9.54 7.49 -15.54
CA GLN A 105 9.81 6.91 -16.86
C GLN A 105 9.20 5.51 -16.94
N ALA A 106 8.26 5.40 -17.87
CA ALA A 106 7.78 4.16 -18.44
C ALA A 106 8.95 3.36 -19.03
N ILE A 107 8.88 2.03 -18.95
CA ILE A 107 9.79 1.14 -19.66
C ILE A 107 8.95 0.04 -20.33
N ILE A 108 8.84 0.25 -21.65
CA ILE A 108 8.73 -0.67 -22.80
C ILE A 108 7.47 -1.55 -22.91
#